data_AF-A0A2K2G0K2-F1
#
_entry.id   AF-A0A2K2G0K2-F1
#
_cell.length_a   1.000
_cell.length_b   1.000
_cell.length_c   1.000
_cell.angle_alpha   90.00
_cell.angle_beta   90.00
_cell.angle_gamma   90.00
#
_symmetry.space_group_name_H-M   'P 1'
#
loop_
_entity.id
_entity.type
_entity.pdbx_description
1 polymer ?
#
loop_
_entity_poly.entity_id
_entity_poly.type
_entity_poly.pdbx_seq_one_letter_code
_entity_poly.pdbx_strand_id
1 'polypeptide(L)' 'MQLNNTELAQLADHLVYNIDCNPDFEDDAFAITFRGVRCYIERYRDNFRVEVGHEDDVVQLPRI' A
#
# COMPACT_ATOMS: atom_id res chain seq x y z
N MET A 1 -7.04 5.92 12.83
CA MET A 1 -7.83 4.68 12.72
C MET A 1 -6.93 3.70 11.99
N GLN A 2 -6.59 2.58 12.60
CA GLN A 2 -5.69 1.59 12.00
C GLN A 2 -6.50 0.54 11.23
N LEU A 3 -5.94 0.06 10.12
CA LEU A 3 -6.48 -1.06 9.36
C LEU A 3 -6.13 -2.37 10.08
N ASN A 4 -7.07 -3.32 10.14
CA ASN A 4 -6.77 -4.65 10.65
C ASN A 4 -6.15 -5.56 9.58
N ASN A 5 -5.67 -6.75 9.96
CA ASN A 5 -5.00 -7.68 9.04
C ASN A 5 -5.82 -8.07 7.80
N THR A 6 -7.15 -8.21 7.93
CA THR A 6 -8.02 -8.51 6.77
C THR A 6 -8.07 -7.33 5.81
N GLU A 7 -8.12 -6.11 6.34
CA GLU A 7 -8.16 -4.88 5.55
C GLU A 7 -6.82 -4.58 4.89
N LEU A 8 -5.71 -4.92 5.56
CA LEU A 8 -4.36 -4.84 5.00
C LEU A 8 -4.16 -5.82 3.84
N ALA A 9 -4.68 -7.05 3.94
CA ALA A 9 -4.67 -7.99 2.81
C ALA A 9 -5.48 -7.45 1.62
N GLN A 10 -6.67 -6.90 1.87
CA GLN A 10 -7.49 -6.28 0.84
C GLN A 10 -6.86 -5.02 0.23
N LEU A 11 -6.08 -4.28 1.02
CA LEU A 11 -5.29 -3.17 0.53
C LEU A 11 -4.18 -3.68 -0.41
N ALA A 12 -3.45 -4.73 -0.03
CA ALA A 12 -2.43 -5.35 -0.89
C ALA A 12 -3.03 -5.76 -2.25
N ASP A 13 -4.15 -6.47 -2.23
CA ASP A 13 -4.88 -6.85 -3.45
C ASP A 13 -5.28 -5.61 -4.26
N HIS A 14 -5.83 -4.57 -3.61
CA HIS A 14 -6.23 -3.35 -4.30
C HIS A 14 -5.05 -2.69 -5.02
N LEU A 15 -3.88 -2.61 -4.37
CA LEU A 15 -2.68 -2.04 -4.95
C LEU A 15 -2.20 -2.83 -6.16
N VAL A 16 -2.11 -4.17 -6.04
CA VAL A 16 -1.68 -5.03 -7.15
C VAL A 16 -2.66 -4.95 -8.34
N TYR A 17 -3.96 -5.05 -8.10
CA TYR A 17 -4.92 -5.17 -9.20
C TYR A 17 -5.34 -3.84 -9.84
N ASN A 18 -5.28 -2.74 -9.10
CA ASN A 18 -5.87 -1.47 -9.56
C ASN A 18 -4.86 -0.34 -9.70
N ILE A 19 -3.72 -0.42 -9.02
CA ILE A 19 -2.73 0.66 -9.00
C ILE A 19 -1.41 0.26 -9.65
N ASP A 20 -1.01 -1.01 -9.51
CA ASP A 20 0.25 -1.50 -10.08
C ASP A 20 0.11 -1.72 -11.59
N CYS A 21 0.28 -0.63 -12.33
CA CYS A 21 0.09 -0.57 -13.78
C CYS A 21 1.26 -1.16 -14.58
N ASN A 22 2.44 -1.33 -13.97
CA ASN A 22 3.59 -1.99 -14.58
C ASN A 22 4.55 -2.52 -13.51
N PRO A 23 4.90 -3.82 -13.52
CA PRO A 23 5.92 -4.39 -12.64
C PRO A 23 7.29 -3.70 -12.77
N ASP A 24 7.62 -3.18 -13.96
CA ASP A 24 8.92 -2.56 -14.27
C ASP A 24 9.05 -1.10 -13.80
N PHE A 25 7.96 -0.47 -13.31
CA PHE A 25 8.07 0.84 -12.68
C PHE A 25 8.41 0.65 -11.19
N GLU A 26 9.62 1.08 -10.80
CA GLU A 26 10.18 0.97 -9.45
C GLU A 26 10.27 2.35 -8.79
N ASP A 27 10.38 2.38 -7.45
CA ASP A 27 10.66 3.57 -6.63
C ASP A 27 9.70 4.75 -6.86
N ASP A 28 8.39 4.45 -6.91
CA ASP A 28 7.34 5.46 -6.97
C ASP A 28 6.64 5.60 -5.62
N ALA A 29 6.29 6.84 -5.27
CA ALA A 29 5.62 7.19 -4.04
C ALA A 29 4.33 7.96 -4.33
N PHE A 30 3.21 7.43 -3.85
CA PHE A 30 1.89 8.03 -4.05
C PHE A 30 1.01 7.83 -2.82
N ALA A 31 -0.09 8.58 -2.76
CA ALA A 31 -1.00 8.53 -1.63
C ALA A 31 -2.43 8.27 -2.07
N ILE A 32 -3.09 7.31 -1.41
CA ILE A 32 -4.49 6.95 -1.67
C ILE A 32 -5.31 7.06 -0.39
N THR A 33 -6.63 7.11 -0.54
CA THR A 33 -7.56 6.98 0.59
C THR A 33 -8.27 5.65 0.47
N PHE A 34 -7.96 4.70 1.35
CA PHE A 34 -8.57 3.38 1.40
C PHE A 34 -9.48 3.28 2.62
N ARG A 35 -10.78 3.03 2.40
CA ARG A 35 -11.80 2.94 3.47
C ARG A 35 -11.81 4.13 4.44
N GLY A 36 -11.57 5.33 3.93
CA GLY A 36 -11.52 6.55 4.73
C GLY A 36 -10.19 6.76 5.48
N VAL A 37 -9.22 5.86 5.33
CA VAL A 37 -7.87 5.99 5.89
C VAL A 37 -6.89 6.44 4.81
N ARG A 38 -6.14 7.51 5.09
CA ARG A 38 -5.08 8.00 4.19
C ARG A 38 -3.89 7.06 4.29
N CYS A 39 -3.46 6.52 3.15
CA CYS A 39 -2.31 5.63 3.05
C CYS A 39 -1.27 6.27 2.14
N TYR A 40 -0.03 6.40 2.62
CA TYR A 40 1.12 6.78 1.81
C TYR A 40 1.86 5.51 1.42
N ILE A 41 2.16 5.37 0.13
CA ILE A 41 2.60 4.11 -0.44
C ILE A 41 3.87 4.36 -1.20
N GLU A 42 4.90 3.62 -0.84
CA GLU A 42 6.14 3.50 -1.58
C GLU A 42 6.15 2.11 -2.21
N ARG A 43 6.27 2.08 -3.54
CA ARG A 43 6.30 0.83 -4.32
C ARG A 43 7.74 0.42 -4.57
N TYR A 44 8.10 -0.75 -4.07
CA TYR A 44 9.35 -1.43 -4.38
C TYR A 44 9.10 -2.65 -5.27
N ARG A 45 10.17 -3.32 -5.70
CA ARG A 45 10.08 -4.50 -6.58
C ARG A 45 9.22 -5.62 -6.00
N ASP A 46 9.43 -5.98 -4.73
CA ASP A 46 8.82 -7.18 -4.12
C ASP A 46 7.72 -6.85 -3.09
N ASN A 47 7.56 -5.58 -2.72
CA ASN A 47 6.62 -5.15 -1.69
C ASN A 47 6.18 -3.69 -1.86
N PHE A 48 5.12 -3.35 -1.12
CA PHE A 48 4.70 -1.98 -0.86
C PHE A 48 5.01 -1.63 0.59
N ARG A 49 5.72 -0.53 0.83
CA ARG A 49 5.78 0.08 2.17
C ARG A 49 4.64 1.06 2.28
N VAL A 50 3.79 0.86 3.27
CA VAL A 50 2.56 1.64 3.43
C VAL A 50 2.55 2.27 4.81
N GLU A 51 2.46 3.59 4.85
CA GLU A 51 2.21 4.35 6.08
C GLU A 51 0.70 4.59 6.20
N VAL A 52 0.09 4.05 7.25
CA VAL A 52 -1.37 4.03 7.44
C VAL A 52 -1.78 5.12 8.43
N GLY A 53 -2.18 6.28 7.91
CA GLY A 53 -2.73 7.39 8.69
C GLY A 53 -1.71 8.22 9.50
N HIS A 54 -0.64 7.62 10.02
CA HIS A 54 0.46 8.30 10.73
C HIS A 54 1.82 7.73 10.31
N GLU A 55 2.88 8.51 10.45
CA GLU A 55 4.27 8.15 10.06
C GLU A 55 4.82 6.93 10.83
N ASP A 56 4.28 6.63 12.01
CA ASP A 56 4.70 5.50 12.84
C ASP A 56 4.02 4.17 12.47
N ASP A 57 2.90 4.22 11.73
CA ASP A 57 2.06 3.07 11.41
C ASP A 57 2.44 2.50 10.03
N VAL A 58 3.67 1.99 9.94
CA VAL A 58 4.25 1.50 8.70
C VAL A 58 4.13 -0.02 8.60
N VAL A 59 3.54 -0.50 7.52
CA VAL A 59 3.41 -1.92 7.20
C VAL A 59 4.03 -2.24 5.84
N GLN A 60 4.57 -3.45 5.70
CA GLN A 60 5.00 -3.95 4.42
C GLN A 60 3.97 -4.95 3.89
N LEU A 61 3.45 -4.68 2.70
CA LEU A 61 2.49 -5.53 2.01
C LEU A 61 3.17 -6.20 0.82
N PRO A 62 2.86 -7.47 0.54
CA PRO A 62 3.46 -8.18 -0.59
C PRO A 62 3.04 -7.56 -1.93
N ARG A 63 3.98 -7.55 -2.88
CA ARG A 63 3.72 -7.27 -4.30
C ARG A 63 3.97 -8.58 -5.04
N ILE A 64 2.90 -9.37 -5.15
CA ILE A 64 2.84 -10.72 -5.77
C ILE A 64 3.53 -11.83 -4.95
#